data_AF-A0A9N8P759-F1
#
_entry.id   AF-A0A9N8P759-F1
#
_cell.length_a   1.000
_cell.length_b   1.000
_cell.length_c   1.000
_cell.angle_alpha   90.00
_cell.angle_beta   90.00
_cell.angle_gamma   90.00
#
_symmetry.space_group_name_H-M   'P 1'
#
loop_
_entity.id
_entity.type
_entity.pdbx_description
1 polymer ?
#
loop_
_entity_poly.entity_id
_entity_poly.type
_entity_poly.pdbx_seq_one_letter_code
_entity_poly.pdbx_strand_id
1 'polypeptide(L)'
;MDQLPQFGRAIFPGLMPTMKAYAELHEKNRSNIESTPREEFTYGPDARQKLDMYSPKQISDDTPIIVFVYGGGLVSGDKRLPSPPAAKDLAYANIGHYYSVWTNHSTNYQPKGFVTVIPDYRRTGDGGVFPSGGQDIAGALAWIKTRFDSGHHKLWIMGNSAGAVHSTTWLLEPSLAVSRKSVQTGSVVIQGVILVSMPAHFQKAGSDRMGVLTAYYKDRMEEDCALGLVSRAETPITKLLVVTATLDPEDEILEASQEFVDKYKERFGQDGLSEVSLEGHNHFSTTLALGTGIEREESLGEEVFKWMGQI
;
A
#
# COMPACT_ATOMS: atom_id res chain seq x y z
N MET A 1 -14.76 -11.63 7.87
CA MET A 1 -15.38 -12.96 7.77
C MET A 1 -15.09 -13.74 9.04
N ASP A 2 -16.08 -14.42 9.64
CA ASP A 2 -15.88 -15.22 10.86
C ASP A 2 -14.96 -16.45 10.67
N GLN A 3 -14.53 -16.72 9.42
CA GLN A 3 -13.61 -17.79 9.06
C GLN A 3 -12.13 -17.41 9.24
N LEU A 4 -11.78 -16.11 9.23
CA LEU A 4 -10.38 -15.65 9.23
C LEU A 4 -9.55 -16.19 10.41
N PRO A 5 -10.07 -16.26 11.66
CA PRO A 5 -9.34 -16.86 12.76
C PRO A 5 -8.92 -18.33 12.51
N GLN A 6 -9.69 -19.08 11.72
CA GLN A 6 -9.42 -20.49 11.42
C GLN A 6 -8.26 -20.67 10.43
N PHE A 7 -7.89 -19.62 9.69
CA PHE A 7 -6.77 -19.66 8.73
C PHE A 7 -5.41 -19.44 9.41
N GLY A 8 -5.42 -19.13 10.71
CA GLY A 8 -4.22 -18.84 11.49
C GLY A 8 -3.61 -17.47 11.20
N ARG A 9 -2.50 -17.18 11.88
CA ARG A 9 -1.81 -15.88 11.82
C ARG A 9 -0.59 -15.87 10.91
N ALA A 10 -0.06 -17.05 10.55
CA ALA A 10 1.14 -17.15 9.73
C ALA A 10 0.86 -16.78 8.26
N ILE A 11 1.79 -16.04 7.63
CA ILE A 11 1.65 -15.50 6.26
C ILE A 11 1.35 -16.62 5.25
N PHE A 12 2.22 -17.62 5.14
CA PHE A 12 2.07 -18.65 4.09
C PHE A 12 0.86 -19.57 4.30
N PRO A 13 0.60 -20.13 5.50
CA PRO A 13 -0.60 -20.95 5.72
C PRO A 13 -1.91 -20.16 5.52
N GLY A 14 -1.94 -18.88 5.90
CA GLY A 14 -3.13 -18.03 5.79
C GLY A 14 -3.41 -17.50 4.38
N LEU A 15 -2.40 -17.46 3.50
CA LEU A 15 -2.51 -16.87 2.16
C LEU A 15 -3.60 -17.55 1.31
N MET A 16 -3.42 -18.84 0.99
CA MET A 16 -4.32 -19.56 0.08
C MET A 16 -5.79 -19.55 0.54
N PRO A 17 -6.13 -19.89 1.79
CA PRO A 17 -7.53 -19.88 2.24
C PRO A 17 -8.14 -18.48 2.25
N THR A 18 -7.37 -17.45 2.65
CA THR A 18 -7.86 -16.06 2.63
C THR A 18 -8.12 -15.57 1.20
N MET A 19 -7.18 -15.80 0.29
CA MET A 19 -7.33 -15.44 -1.12
C MET A 19 -8.57 -16.11 -1.74
N LYS A 20 -8.80 -17.39 -1.44
CA LYS A 20 -9.98 -18.12 -1.94
C LYS A 20 -11.29 -17.53 -1.40
N ALA A 21 -11.34 -17.24 -0.09
CA ALA A 21 -12.54 -16.70 0.54
C ALA A 21 -12.92 -15.33 -0.05
N TYR A 22 -11.92 -14.45 -0.27
CA TYR A 22 -12.16 -13.16 -0.92
C TYR A 22 -12.38 -13.26 -2.43
N ALA A 23 -11.81 -14.26 -3.11
CA ALA A 23 -12.10 -14.50 -4.53
C ALA A 23 -13.59 -14.70 -4.77
N GLU A 24 -14.28 -15.47 -3.91
CA GLU A 24 -15.73 -15.67 -4.03
C GLU A 24 -16.52 -14.35 -3.85
N LEU A 25 -16.06 -13.46 -2.97
CA LEU A 25 -16.67 -12.14 -2.75
C LEU A 25 -16.39 -11.20 -3.92
N HIS A 26 -15.16 -11.18 -4.43
CA HIS A 26 -14.79 -10.40 -5.60
C HIS A 26 -15.55 -10.84 -6.84
N GLU A 27 -15.71 -12.14 -7.07
CA GLU A 27 -16.52 -12.65 -8.20
C GLU A 27 -17.99 -12.23 -8.10
N LYS A 28 -18.58 -12.25 -6.89
CA LYS A 28 -19.94 -11.73 -6.68
C LYS A 28 -20.05 -10.24 -7.01
N ASN A 29 -18.99 -9.47 -6.79
CA ASN A 29 -18.93 -8.04 -7.07
C ASN A 29 -18.24 -7.68 -8.39
N ARG A 30 -17.93 -8.66 -9.25
CA ARG A 30 -17.14 -8.46 -10.48
C ARG A 30 -17.65 -7.30 -11.32
N SER A 31 -18.96 -7.27 -11.58
CA SER A 31 -19.58 -6.23 -12.42
C SER A 31 -19.41 -4.83 -11.83
N ASN A 32 -19.37 -4.69 -10.51
CA ASN A 32 -19.10 -3.40 -9.87
C ASN A 32 -17.62 -3.04 -10.01
N ILE A 33 -16.71 -3.97 -9.67
CA ILE A 33 -15.26 -3.75 -9.74
C ILE A 33 -14.84 -3.35 -11.17
N GLU A 34 -15.34 -4.07 -12.18
CA GLU A 34 -15.03 -3.83 -13.59
C GLU A 34 -15.76 -2.62 -14.18
N SER A 35 -16.75 -2.05 -13.48
CA SER A 35 -17.44 -0.84 -13.96
C SER A 35 -16.59 0.43 -13.84
N THR A 36 -15.53 0.40 -13.03
CA THR A 36 -14.62 1.54 -12.85
C THR A 36 -13.68 1.66 -14.06
N PRO A 37 -13.63 2.82 -14.74
CA PRO A 37 -12.70 3.04 -15.85
C PRO A 37 -11.25 2.80 -15.42
N ARG A 38 -10.54 1.97 -16.18
CA ARG A 38 -9.14 1.60 -15.96
C ARG A 38 -8.31 1.80 -17.21
N GLU A 39 -7.19 2.48 -17.06
CA GLU A 39 -6.19 2.70 -18.12
C GLU A 39 -4.82 2.20 -17.65
N GLU A 40 -4.08 1.52 -18.52
CA GLU A 40 -2.71 1.08 -18.25
C GLU A 40 -1.70 2.05 -18.86
N PHE A 41 -0.67 2.40 -18.10
CA PHE A 41 0.42 3.26 -18.55
C PHE A 41 1.78 2.67 -18.21
N THR A 42 2.82 3.16 -18.91
CA THR A 42 4.22 2.91 -18.59
C THR A 42 4.79 4.15 -17.93
N TYR A 43 5.47 4.00 -16.80
CA TYR A 43 6.07 5.11 -16.04
C TYR A 43 7.60 5.09 -16.04
N GLY A 44 8.22 4.06 -16.60
CA GLY A 44 9.67 3.94 -16.68
C GLY A 44 10.15 2.89 -17.69
N PRO A 45 11.47 2.77 -17.88
CA PRO A 45 12.06 1.91 -18.92
C PRO A 45 12.02 0.40 -18.61
N ASP A 46 11.86 0.00 -17.35
CA ASP A 46 11.80 -1.42 -16.98
C ASP A 46 10.46 -2.05 -17.38
N ALA A 47 10.46 -3.32 -17.77
CA ALA A 47 9.25 -4.03 -18.22
C ALA A 47 8.12 -4.06 -17.16
N ARG A 48 8.49 -3.99 -15.86
CA ARG A 48 7.55 -3.91 -14.74
C ARG A 48 7.17 -2.49 -14.36
N GLN A 49 7.76 -1.45 -14.94
CA GLN A 49 7.41 -0.06 -14.63
C GLN A 49 6.14 0.37 -15.37
N LYS A 50 5.05 -0.33 -15.04
CA LYS A 50 3.69 -0.11 -15.52
C LYS A 50 2.76 0.21 -14.36
N LEU A 51 1.70 0.94 -14.62
CA LEU A 51 0.68 1.25 -13.62
C LEU A 51 -0.71 1.18 -14.21
N ASP A 52 -1.67 0.89 -13.35
CA ASP A 52 -3.09 1.05 -13.64
C ASP A 52 -3.58 2.34 -12.99
N MET A 53 -4.31 3.15 -13.75
CA MET A 53 -5.04 4.30 -13.26
C MET A 53 -6.55 4.00 -13.31
N TYR A 54 -7.19 4.03 -12.16
CA TYR A 54 -8.64 3.94 -12.01
C TYR A 54 -9.19 5.34 -11.75
N SER A 55 -10.27 5.69 -12.46
CA SER A 55 -10.82 7.05 -12.43
C SER A 55 -12.22 7.09 -11.82
N PRO A 56 -12.55 8.13 -11.02
CA PRO A 56 -13.94 8.42 -10.69
C PRO A 56 -14.71 8.82 -11.96
N LYS A 57 -16.04 8.89 -11.88
CA LYS A 57 -16.89 9.28 -13.02
C LYS A 57 -16.51 10.62 -13.63
N GLN A 58 -15.99 11.55 -12.81
CA GLN A 58 -15.50 12.86 -13.23
C GLN A 58 -14.19 13.15 -12.52
N ILE A 59 -13.17 13.54 -13.29
CA ILE A 59 -11.93 14.10 -12.76
C ILE A 59 -12.01 15.61 -12.90
N SER A 60 -11.79 16.30 -11.78
CA SER A 60 -11.66 17.75 -11.64
C SER A 60 -10.24 18.13 -11.23
N ASP A 61 -9.93 19.43 -11.30
CA ASP A 61 -8.65 20.00 -10.89
C ASP A 61 -8.31 19.82 -9.40
N ASP A 62 -9.21 19.27 -8.58
CA ASP A 62 -8.99 19.02 -7.15
C ASP A 62 -9.28 17.56 -6.75
N THR A 63 -9.43 16.66 -7.74
CA THR A 63 -9.68 15.25 -7.47
C THR A 63 -8.51 14.63 -6.70
N PRO A 64 -8.75 14.01 -5.53
CA PRO A 64 -7.67 13.42 -4.74
C PRO A 64 -7.10 12.17 -5.42
N ILE A 65 -5.83 11.89 -5.13
CA ILE A 65 -5.08 10.76 -5.69
C ILE A 65 -4.66 9.83 -4.56
N ILE A 66 -4.88 8.53 -4.71
CA ILE A 66 -4.29 7.52 -3.84
C ILE A 66 -3.45 6.54 -4.67
N VAL A 67 -2.20 6.34 -4.26
CA VAL A 67 -1.30 5.36 -4.84
C VAL A 67 -1.32 4.13 -3.95
N PHE A 68 -1.80 3.00 -4.46
CA PHE A 68 -1.77 1.73 -3.73
C PHE A 68 -0.62 0.85 -4.22
N VAL A 69 0.27 0.46 -3.31
CA VAL A 69 1.42 -0.40 -3.58
C VAL A 69 1.18 -1.75 -2.93
N TYR A 70 1.00 -2.78 -3.76
CA TYR A 70 0.63 -4.12 -3.32
C TYR A 70 1.81 -4.88 -2.66
N GLY A 71 1.49 -6.02 -2.03
CA GLY A 71 2.46 -6.90 -1.34
C GLY A 71 3.05 -8.01 -2.23
N GLY A 72 3.39 -9.15 -1.64
CA GLY A 72 3.95 -10.29 -2.39
C GLY A 72 5.41 -10.61 -2.06
N GLY A 73 5.87 -10.18 -0.87
CA GLY A 73 7.13 -10.64 -0.29
C GLY A 73 8.36 -10.32 -1.14
N LEU A 74 8.36 -9.19 -1.86
CA LEU A 74 9.45 -8.71 -2.74
C LEU A 74 9.68 -9.55 -4.02
N VAL A 75 9.19 -10.78 -4.09
CA VAL A 75 9.43 -11.73 -5.20
C VAL A 75 8.22 -11.95 -6.10
N SER A 76 7.01 -11.62 -5.63
CA SER A 76 5.75 -11.88 -6.32
C SER A 76 4.81 -10.67 -6.27
N GLY A 77 3.58 -10.87 -6.75
CA GLY A 77 2.56 -9.83 -6.85
C GLY A 77 2.51 -9.18 -8.24
N ASP A 78 1.38 -8.52 -8.49
CA ASP A 78 1.05 -7.76 -9.68
C ASP A 78 -0.01 -6.70 -9.31
N LYS A 79 -0.04 -5.56 -10.00
CA LYS A 79 -1.09 -4.53 -9.85
C LYS A 79 -2.50 -5.08 -10.10
N ARG A 80 -2.61 -6.26 -10.75
CA ARG A 80 -3.85 -7.01 -10.92
C ARG A 80 -3.56 -8.51 -10.99
N LEU A 81 -3.97 -9.29 -9.99
CA LEU A 81 -3.54 -10.70 -9.91
C LEU A 81 -4.19 -11.57 -11.02
N PRO A 82 -3.38 -12.26 -11.84
CA PRO A 82 -3.85 -12.84 -13.11
C PRO A 82 -4.52 -14.23 -13.00
N SER A 83 -4.45 -14.91 -11.86
CA SER A 83 -4.89 -16.31 -11.74
C SER A 83 -5.10 -16.76 -10.29
N PRO A 84 -5.70 -17.96 -10.06
CA PRO A 84 -5.98 -18.49 -8.72
C PRO A 84 -4.75 -18.49 -7.79
N PRO A 85 -4.95 -18.42 -6.46
CA PRO A 85 -6.23 -18.52 -5.73
C PRO A 85 -7.07 -17.24 -5.72
N ALA A 86 -6.57 -16.14 -6.27
CA ALA A 86 -7.33 -14.90 -6.43
C ALA A 86 -8.42 -15.05 -7.50
N ALA A 87 -9.49 -14.27 -7.39
CA ALA A 87 -10.38 -14.04 -8.51
C ALA A 87 -9.59 -13.37 -9.63
N LYS A 88 -9.69 -13.93 -10.84
CA LYS A 88 -8.87 -13.51 -11.99
C LYS A 88 -9.11 -12.03 -12.26
N ASP A 89 -8.01 -11.28 -12.27
CA ASP A 89 -7.97 -9.86 -12.56
C ASP A 89 -8.75 -8.96 -11.59
N LEU A 90 -9.21 -9.46 -10.44
CA LEU A 90 -10.03 -8.68 -9.50
C LEU A 90 -9.28 -8.24 -8.24
N ALA A 91 -8.32 -9.03 -7.76
CA ALA A 91 -7.51 -8.61 -6.62
C ALA A 91 -6.65 -7.38 -7.01
N TYR A 92 -6.72 -6.38 -6.15
CA TYR A 92 -6.24 -5.00 -6.28
C TYR A 92 -7.03 -4.13 -7.26
N ALA A 93 -7.70 -4.68 -8.28
CA ALA A 93 -8.74 -3.93 -9.00
C ALA A 93 -9.91 -3.55 -8.08
N ASN A 94 -10.22 -4.37 -7.08
CA ASN A 94 -11.18 -4.06 -6.01
C ASN A 94 -10.83 -2.77 -5.25
N ILE A 95 -9.53 -2.48 -5.06
CA ILE A 95 -9.04 -1.25 -4.40
C ILE A 95 -9.17 -0.06 -5.34
N GLY A 96 -8.79 -0.26 -6.61
CA GLY A 96 -9.01 0.71 -7.69
C GLY A 96 -10.47 1.16 -7.75
N HIS A 97 -11.39 0.18 -7.74
CA HIS A 97 -12.82 0.44 -7.66
C HIS A 97 -13.21 1.17 -6.38
N TYR A 98 -12.89 0.61 -5.21
CA TYR A 98 -13.32 1.10 -3.91
C TYR A 98 -13.05 2.60 -3.72
N TYR A 99 -11.81 3.04 -3.95
CA TYR A 99 -11.44 4.44 -3.79
C TYR A 99 -12.00 5.34 -4.91
N SER A 100 -12.08 4.85 -6.14
CA SER A 100 -12.58 5.65 -7.28
C SER A 100 -14.08 5.87 -7.29
N VAL A 101 -14.86 4.98 -6.66
CA VAL A 101 -16.32 5.17 -6.53
C VAL A 101 -16.74 5.71 -5.16
N TRP A 102 -15.80 5.87 -4.23
CA TRP A 102 -16.10 6.35 -2.89
C TRP A 102 -16.78 7.72 -2.91
N THR A 103 -17.74 7.91 -2.00
CA THR A 103 -18.48 9.16 -1.85
C THR A 103 -18.63 9.51 -0.37
N ASN A 104 -18.30 10.75 0.01
CA ASN A 104 -18.65 11.24 1.35
C ASN A 104 -20.15 11.57 1.42
N HIS A 105 -20.91 10.77 2.18
CA HIS A 105 -22.34 11.02 2.40
C HIS A 105 -22.63 12.24 3.30
N SER A 106 -21.62 12.80 3.98
CA SER A 106 -21.74 13.93 4.91
C SER A 106 -21.69 15.31 4.26
N THR A 107 -21.43 15.42 2.95
CA THR A 107 -21.38 16.72 2.26
C THR A 107 -22.41 16.79 1.13
N ASN A 108 -23.11 17.93 1.01
CA ASN A 108 -23.96 18.26 -0.15
C ASN A 108 -23.14 18.47 -1.46
N TYR A 109 -21.88 18.03 -1.50
CA TYR A 109 -21.01 18.11 -2.65
C TYR A 109 -21.02 16.78 -3.40
N GLN A 110 -20.93 16.88 -4.74
CA GLN A 110 -20.91 15.75 -5.66
C GLN A 110 -19.90 14.65 -5.23
N PRO A 111 -20.16 13.37 -5.58
CA PRO A 111 -19.18 12.28 -5.46
C PRO A 111 -17.78 12.70 -5.92
N LYS A 112 -16.84 12.93 -5.00
CA LYS A 112 -15.42 13.10 -5.32
C LYS A 112 -14.70 11.80 -4.98
N GLY A 113 -14.87 10.79 -5.84
CA GLY A 113 -14.03 9.61 -5.78
C GLY A 113 -12.56 9.98 -6.02
N PHE A 114 -11.67 9.03 -5.81
CA PHE A 114 -10.23 9.23 -5.98
C PHE A 114 -9.78 8.77 -7.35
N VAL A 115 -8.80 9.45 -7.93
CA VAL A 115 -7.93 8.78 -8.90
C VAL A 115 -7.09 7.77 -8.12
N THR A 116 -7.21 6.49 -8.45
CA THR A 116 -6.46 5.42 -7.79
C THR A 116 -5.39 4.90 -8.73
N VAL A 117 -4.13 4.95 -8.31
CA VAL A 117 -2.99 4.48 -9.11
C VAL A 117 -2.38 3.25 -8.45
N ILE A 118 -2.22 2.17 -9.21
CA ILE A 118 -1.62 0.92 -8.73
C ILE A 118 -0.41 0.59 -9.61
N PRO A 119 0.82 0.93 -9.19
CA PRO A 119 2.02 0.60 -9.95
C PRO A 119 2.45 -0.84 -9.69
N ASP A 120 2.81 -1.56 -10.77
CA ASP A 120 3.79 -2.63 -10.67
C ASP A 120 5.16 -2.04 -10.29
N TYR A 121 6.00 -2.85 -9.65
CA TYR A 121 7.38 -2.51 -9.30
C TYR A 121 8.30 -3.70 -9.60
N ARG A 122 9.61 -3.47 -9.69
CA ARG A 122 10.62 -4.51 -9.90
C ARG A 122 10.65 -5.47 -8.72
N ARG A 123 10.41 -6.76 -8.97
CA ARG A 123 10.54 -7.84 -7.98
C ARG A 123 11.97 -8.37 -8.01
N THR A 124 12.38 -9.08 -6.96
CA THR A 124 13.74 -9.66 -6.89
C THR A 124 14.09 -10.53 -8.10
N GLY A 125 13.15 -11.31 -8.61
CA GLY A 125 13.32 -12.12 -9.83
C GLY A 125 13.46 -11.32 -11.13
N ASP A 126 13.01 -10.07 -11.16
CA ASP A 126 13.11 -9.16 -12.32
C ASP A 126 14.27 -8.15 -12.16
N GLY A 127 15.20 -8.40 -11.24
CA GLY A 127 16.35 -7.51 -10.98
C GLY A 127 16.11 -6.45 -9.90
N GLY A 128 15.00 -6.53 -9.17
CA GLY A 128 14.71 -5.68 -8.02
C GLY A 128 15.66 -5.96 -6.85
N VAL A 129 16.43 -4.95 -6.46
CA VAL A 129 17.29 -4.96 -5.26
C VAL A 129 17.08 -3.66 -4.50
N PHE A 130 17.37 -3.58 -3.21
CA PHE A 130 17.30 -2.30 -2.49
C PHE A 130 18.19 -1.22 -3.19
N PRO A 131 17.71 0.02 -3.41
CA PRO A 131 16.41 0.61 -3.04
C PRO A 131 15.37 0.66 -4.20
N SER A 132 15.42 -0.25 -5.16
CA SER A 132 14.61 -0.25 -6.40
C SER A 132 13.11 -0.04 -6.19
N GLY A 133 12.49 -0.69 -5.19
CA GLY A 133 11.05 -0.49 -4.96
C GLY A 133 10.69 0.95 -4.57
N GLY A 134 11.55 1.64 -3.82
CA GLY A 134 11.38 3.07 -3.54
C GLY A 134 11.62 3.95 -4.78
N GLN A 135 12.55 3.55 -5.66
CA GLN A 135 12.77 4.21 -6.95
C GLN A 135 11.57 4.03 -7.89
N ASP A 136 10.91 2.88 -7.84
CA ASP A 136 9.73 2.58 -8.67
C ASP A 136 8.53 3.41 -8.21
N ILE A 137 8.33 3.59 -6.90
CA ILE A 137 7.37 4.57 -6.37
C ILE A 137 7.72 5.99 -6.84
N ALA A 138 9.00 6.38 -6.78
CA ALA A 138 9.43 7.69 -7.28
C ALA A 138 9.11 7.89 -8.77
N GLY A 139 9.27 6.85 -9.59
CA GLY A 139 8.92 6.85 -11.02
C GLY A 139 7.41 6.99 -11.24
N ALA A 140 6.59 6.25 -10.50
CA ALA A 140 5.13 6.37 -10.56
C ALA A 140 4.68 7.79 -10.15
N LEU A 141 5.25 8.37 -9.09
CA LEU A 141 4.96 9.74 -8.68
C LEU A 141 5.37 10.78 -9.73
N ALA A 142 6.50 10.58 -10.41
CA ALA A 142 6.92 11.44 -11.51
C ALA A 142 5.90 11.39 -12.67
N TRP A 143 5.43 10.20 -13.02
CA TRP A 143 4.37 10.03 -14.02
C TRP A 143 3.07 10.73 -13.61
N ILE A 144 2.63 10.56 -12.34
CA ILE A 144 1.42 11.23 -11.80
C ILE A 144 1.57 12.74 -11.92
N LYS A 145 2.71 13.31 -11.53
CA LYS A 145 2.95 14.75 -11.63
C LYS A 145 2.88 15.29 -13.06
N THR A 146 3.36 14.52 -14.03
CA THR A 146 3.25 14.91 -15.45
C THR A 146 1.81 14.79 -15.95
N ARG A 147 1.05 13.81 -15.47
CA ARG A 147 -0.36 13.61 -15.85
C ARG A 147 -1.29 14.68 -15.27
N PHE A 148 -0.99 15.13 -14.05
CA PHE A 148 -1.76 16.10 -13.27
C PHE A 148 -0.90 17.34 -12.98
N ASP A 149 -0.44 18.00 -14.04
CA ASP A 149 0.47 19.15 -13.96
C ASP A 149 -0.23 20.49 -13.64
N SER A 150 -1.56 20.53 -13.72
CA SER A 150 -2.43 21.62 -13.27
C SER A 150 -3.32 21.20 -12.10
N GLY A 151 -3.96 22.17 -11.44
CA GLY A 151 -4.88 21.92 -10.33
C GLY A 151 -4.19 21.82 -8.96
N HIS A 152 -4.91 21.22 -8.00
CA HIS A 152 -4.57 21.07 -6.60
C HIS A 152 -5.00 19.69 -6.08
N HIS A 153 -4.26 18.68 -6.50
CA HIS A 153 -4.48 17.27 -6.15
C HIS A 153 -3.76 16.92 -4.85
N LYS A 154 -4.54 16.52 -3.84
CA LYS A 154 -4.00 15.89 -2.63
C LYS A 154 -3.64 14.44 -2.95
N LEU A 155 -2.42 14.01 -2.59
CA LEU A 155 -1.93 12.66 -2.86
C LEU A 155 -1.66 11.90 -1.56
N TRP A 156 -2.01 10.62 -1.53
CA TRP A 156 -1.61 9.68 -0.48
C TRP A 156 -0.96 8.44 -1.08
N ILE A 157 -0.09 7.79 -0.33
CA ILE A 157 0.49 6.49 -0.67
C ILE A 157 0.04 5.48 0.38
N MET A 158 -0.51 4.36 -0.05
CA MET A 158 -0.83 3.23 0.79
C MET A 158 -0.03 2.02 0.33
N GLY A 159 0.87 1.52 1.17
CA GLY A 159 1.58 0.27 0.92
C GLY A 159 1.03 -0.85 1.79
N ASN A 160 0.90 -2.05 1.25
CA ASN A 160 0.60 -3.26 2.02
C ASN A 160 1.79 -4.23 1.99
N SER A 161 2.18 -4.75 3.16
CA SER A 161 3.25 -5.76 3.27
C SER A 161 4.54 -5.29 2.58
N ALA A 162 5.04 -5.99 1.57
CA ALA A 162 6.19 -5.55 0.76
C ALA A 162 6.00 -4.15 0.12
N GLY A 163 4.78 -3.76 -0.25
CA GLY A 163 4.48 -2.41 -0.72
C GLY A 163 4.62 -1.34 0.36
N ALA A 164 4.39 -1.69 1.64
CA ALA A 164 4.69 -0.81 2.77
C ALA A 164 6.20 -0.66 2.96
N VAL A 165 6.98 -1.74 2.77
CA VAL A 165 8.46 -1.68 2.76
C VAL A 165 8.97 -0.74 1.67
N HIS A 166 8.44 -0.83 0.45
CA HIS A 166 8.80 0.08 -0.65
C HIS A 166 8.37 1.52 -0.36
N SER A 167 7.19 1.73 0.21
CA SER A 167 6.70 3.05 0.61
C SER A 167 7.61 3.69 1.66
N THR A 168 8.02 2.93 2.67
CA THR A 168 8.99 3.38 3.68
C THR A 168 10.38 3.61 3.11
N THR A 169 10.81 2.80 2.13
CA THR A 169 12.05 3.04 1.38
C THR A 169 11.97 4.40 0.68
N TRP A 170 10.91 4.67 -0.09
CA TRP A 170 10.70 5.98 -0.72
C TRP A 170 10.71 7.13 0.28
N LEU A 171 10.13 6.90 1.45
CA LEU A 171 9.94 7.89 2.48
C LEU A 171 11.23 8.27 3.23
N LEU A 172 12.13 7.31 3.45
CA LEU A 172 13.26 7.47 4.38
C LEU A 172 14.63 7.38 3.70
N GLU A 173 14.74 6.72 2.55
CA GLU A 173 16.03 6.52 1.87
C GLU A 173 16.59 7.87 1.37
N PRO A 174 17.81 8.27 1.75
CA PRO A 174 18.37 9.58 1.40
C PRO A 174 18.45 9.83 -0.11
N SER A 175 18.78 8.79 -0.89
CA SER A 175 18.86 8.90 -2.36
C SER A 175 17.54 9.28 -3.05
N LEU A 176 16.41 9.19 -2.34
CA LEU A 176 15.06 9.52 -2.84
C LEU A 176 14.55 10.90 -2.38
N ALA A 177 15.38 11.70 -1.69
CA ALA A 177 14.99 13.02 -1.17
C ALA A 177 14.49 13.99 -2.26
N VAL A 178 15.05 13.94 -3.47
CA VAL A 178 14.61 14.77 -4.60
C VAL A 178 13.17 14.43 -5.01
N SER A 179 12.84 13.14 -5.08
CA SER A 179 11.47 12.69 -5.39
C SER A 179 10.49 13.17 -4.33
N ARG A 180 10.82 13.00 -3.03
CA ARG A 180 10.00 13.50 -1.91
C ARG A 180 9.76 15.00 -1.98
N LYS A 181 10.83 15.80 -2.17
CA LYS A 181 10.73 17.26 -2.31
C LYS A 181 9.82 17.65 -3.48
N SER A 182 9.85 16.86 -4.56
CA SER A 182 9.07 17.15 -5.77
C SER A 182 7.56 17.06 -5.55
N VAL A 183 7.07 16.34 -4.54
CA VAL A 183 5.64 16.20 -4.23
C VAL A 183 5.21 17.01 -3.00
N GLN A 184 6.08 17.86 -2.44
CA GLN A 184 5.72 18.73 -1.31
C GLN A 184 4.99 20.01 -1.75
N THR A 185 5.10 20.39 -3.03
CA THR A 185 4.51 21.59 -3.60
C THR A 185 4.08 21.34 -5.05
N GLY A 186 3.33 22.29 -5.62
CA GLY A 186 2.83 22.23 -7.00
C GLY A 186 1.41 21.64 -7.07
N SER A 187 1.07 21.09 -8.23
CA SER A 187 -0.28 20.62 -8.52
C SER A 187 -0.62 19.28 -7.87
N VAL A 188 0.38 18.48 -7.51
CA VAL A 188 0.22 17.22 -6.78
C VAL A 188 1.00 17.31 -5.48
N VAL A 189 0.31 17.27 -4.35
CA VAL A 189 0.89 17.47 -3.01
C VAL A 189 0.64 16.28 -2.12
N ILE A 190 1.71 15.60 -1.69
CA ILE A 190 1.65 14.49 -0.73
C ILE A 190 1.06 14.98 0.59
N GLN A 191 0.08 14.25 1.10
CA GLN A 191 -0.59 14.50 2.36
C GLN A 191 -0.22 13.47 3.43
N GLY A 192 0.27 12.29 3.05
CA GLY A 192 0.77 11.29 3.99
C GLY A 192 0.93 9.90 3.39
N VAL A 193 1.53 9.01 4.18
CA VAL A 193 1.80 7.62 3.81
C VAL A 193 1.11 6.69 4.80
N ILE A 194 0.55 5.59 4.30
CA ILE A 194 -0.17 4.56 5.06
C ILE A 194 0.59 3.25 4.89
N LEU A 195 1.01 2.65 6.00
CA LEU A 195 1.80 1.43 6.06
C LEU A 195 0.94 0.31 6.64
N VAL A 196 0.35 -0.53 5.79
CA VAL A 196 -0.54 -1.62 6.18
C VAL A 196 0.22 -2.92 6.33
N SER A 197 0.24 -3.49 7.53
CA SER A 197 0.88 -4.76 7.88
C SER A 197 2.32 -4.81 7.38
N MET A 198 3.15 -3.85 7.79
CA MET A 198 4.53 -3.71 7.30
C MET A 198 5.47 -4.67 8.05
N PRO A 199 6.25 -5.51 7.35
CA PRO A 199 7.39 -6.18 7.96
C PRO A 199 8.55 -5.18 8.08
N ALA A 200 8.71 -4.59 9.26
CA ALA A 200 9.63 -3.46 9.43
C ALA A 200 11.11 -3.86 9.58
N HIS A 201 11.37 -5.07 10.04
CA HIS A 201 12.68 -5.73 10.10
C HIS A 201 12.47 -7.24 9.97
N PHE A 202 13.56 -8.01 9.88
CA PHE A 202 13.51 -9.44 9.53
C PHE A 202 14.29 -10.33 10.49
N GLN A 203 14.53 -9.86 11.72
CA GLN A 203 15.34 -10.58 12.72
C GLN A 203 14.75 -11.93 13.13
N LYS A 204 13.42 -12.07 13.04
CA LYS A 204 12.68 -13.31 13.31
C LYS A 204 12.07 -13.93 12.06
N ALA A 205 12.52 -13.49 10.86
CA ALA A 205 11.98 -14.01 9.62
C ALA A 205 12.25 -15.51 9.44
N GLY A 206 11.27 -16.22 8.87
CA GLY A 206 11.41 -17.64 8.56
C GLY A 206 12.58 -17.92 7.60
N SER A 207 13.23 -19.08 7.77
CA SER A 207 14.37 -19.48 6.93
C SER A 207 14.06 -19.55 5.43
N ASP A 208 12.81 -19.82 5.09
CA ASP A 208 12.25 -19.84 3.73
C ASP A 208 12.24 -18.46 3.07
N ARG A 209 12.28 -17.37 3.85
CA ARG A 209 12.36 -16.00 3.35
C ARG A 209 13.77 -15.50 3.10
N MET A 210 14.77 -16.12 3.74
CA MET A 210 16.15 -15.61 3.73
C MET A 210 16.73 -15.49 2.34
N GLY A 211 16.44 -16.43 1.43
CA GLY A 211 16.90 -16.35 0.04
C GLY A 211 16.43 -15.07 -0.67
N VAL A 212 15.15 -14.71 -0.50
CA VAL A 212 14.57 -13.50 -1.12
C VAL A 212 15.10 -12.23 -0.44
N LEU A 213 15.19 -12.24 0.90
CA LEU A 213 15.67 -11.10 1.67
C LEU A 213 17.15 -10.80 1.39
N THR A 214 18.00 -11.82 1.31
CA THR A 214 19.40 -11.67 0.88
C THR A 214 19.51 -11.23 -0.57
N ALA A 215 18.66 -11.72 -1.49
CA ALA A 215 18.66 -11.25 -2.87
C ALA A 215 18.33 -9.75 -2.97
N TYR A 216 17.37 -9.28 -2.17
CA TYR A 216 16.92 -7.89 -2.18
C TYR A 216 17.90 -6.95 -1.45
N TYR A 217 18.24 -7.26 -0.20
CA TYR A 217 19.04 -6.39 0.68
C TYR A 217 20.54 -6.67 0.67
N LYS A 218 20.97 -7.79 0.08
CA LYS A 218 22.35 -8.27 0.12
C LYS A 218 22.82 -8.46 1.57
N ASP A 219 23.96 -7.88 1.92
CA ASP A 219 24.59 -7.91 3.22
C ASP A 219 24.11 -6.80 4.18
N ARG A 220 23.15 -5.97 3.75
CA ARG A 220 22.70 -4.77 4.47
C ARG A 220 21.25 -4.83 4.95
N MET A 221 20.75 -6.03 5.29
CA MET A 221 19.34 -6.22 5.62
C MET A 221 18.89 -5.41 6.83
N GLU A 222 19.67 -5.42 7.91
CA GLU A 222 19.32 -4.70 9.15
C GLU A 222 19.37 -3.19 8.95
N GLU A 223 20.33 -2.69 8.15
CA GLU A 223 20.40 -1.30 7.78
C GLU A 223 19.23 -0.94 6.87
N ASP A 224 19.05 -1.64 5.76
CA ASP A 224 18.22 -1.16 4.67
C ASP A 224 16.73 -1.55 4.81
N CYS A 225 16.36 -2.32 5.85
CA CYS A 225 14.97 -2.50 6.28
C CYS A 225 14.35 -1.20 6.86
N ALA A 226 13.03 -1.19 7.06
CA ALA A 226 12.32 0.00 7.54
C ALA A 226 12.79 0.46 8.93
N LEU A 227 13.04 -0.46 9.86
CA LEU A 227 13.55 -0.15 11.20
C LEU A 227 14.94 0.49 11.13
N GLY A 228 15.84 -0.06 10.30
CA GLY A 228 17.15 0.53 10.08
C GLY A 228 17.07 1.91 9.44
N LEU A 229 16.22 2.08 8.43
CA LEU A 229 15.98 3.36 7.75
C LEU A 229 15.51 4.44 8.72
N VAL A 230 14.48 4.16 9.53
CA VAL A 230 13.98 5.13 10.52
C VAL A 230 15.00 5.41 11.61
N SER A 231 15.86 4.44 11.95
CA SER A 231 16.94 4.63 12.92
C SER A 231 18.03 5.60 12.46
N ARG A 232 18.21 5.81 11.15
CA ARG A 232 19.21 6.74 10.60
C ARG A 232 18.63 7.95 9.85
N ALA A 233 17.32 8.02 9.65
CA ALA A 233 16.69 9.12 8.93
C ALA A 233 16.96 10.47 9.62
N GLU A 234 17.28 11.51 8.85
CA GLU A 234 17.62 12.84 9.41
C GLU A 234 16.41 13.72 9.68
N THR A 235 15.34 13.57 8.89
CA THR A 235 14.14 14.42 9.00
C THR A 235 12.91 13.59 9.32
N PRO A 236 11.96 14.14 10.09
CA PRO A 236 10.72 13.45 10.44
C PRO A 236 9.83 13.21 9.22
N ILE A 237 8.95 12.22 9.35
CA ILE A 237 7.86 11.97 8.39
C ILE A 237 6.69 12.84 8.79
N THR A 238 6.18 13.67 7.89
CA THR A 238 5.23 14.71 8.31
C THR A 238 3.81 14.20 8.58
N LYS A 239 3.40 13.08 7.97
CA LYS A 239 2.14 12.37 8.26
C LYS A 239 2.22 10.87 7.89
N LEU A 240 2.17 10.01 8.88
CA LEU A 240 2.26 8.55 8.77
C LEU A 240 1.10 7.88 9.49
N LEU A 241 0.45 6.92 8.83
CA LEU A 241 -0.47 5.98 9.46
C LEU A 241 0.14 4.58 9.41
N VAL A 242 0.37 3.97 10.57
CA VAL A 242 0.76 2.56 10.67
C VAL A 242 -0.50 1.76 10.99
N VAL A 243 -0.84 0.80 10.13
CA VAL A 243 -2.00 -0.07 10.30
C VAL A 243 -1.54 -1.50 10.48
N THR A 244 -1.98 -2.15 11.54
CA THR A 244 -1.81 -3.59 11.76
C THR A 244 -3.17 -4.27 11.82
N ALA A 245 -3.19 -5.60 11.80
CA ALA A 245 -4.40 -6.38 12.00
C ALA A 245 -4.22 -7.38 13.15
N THR A 246 -5.27 -7.63 13.92
CA THR A 246 -5.21 -8.51 15.11
C THR A 246 -4.80 -9.95 14.82
N LEU A 247 -4.99 -10.44 13.59
CA LEU A 247 -4.54 -11.76 13.14
C LEU A 247 -3.30 -11.71 12.24
N ASP A 248 -2.56 -10.58 12.21
CA ASP A 248 -1.23 -10.54 11.61
C ASP A 248 -0.25 -11.48 12.35
N PRO A 249 0.83 -11.96 11.69
CA PRO A 249 1.92 -12.66 12.34
C PRO A 249 2.54 -11.81 13.45
N GLU A 250 2.78 -12.44 14.61
CA GLU A 250 3.37 -11.74 15.76
C GLU A 250 4.82 -11.31 15.46
N ASP A 251 5.61 -12.25 14.94
CA ASP A 251 7.05 -12.18 14.75
C ASP A 251 7.49 -11.22 13.65
N GLU A 252 6.85 -11.30 12.48
CA GLU A 252 7.30 -10.55 11.31
C GLU A 252 6.53 -9.26 11.08
N ILE A 253 5.35 -9.09 11.69
CA ILE A 253 4.47 -7.95 11.42
C ILE A 253 4.15 -7.16 12.68
N LEU A 254 3.55 -7.77 13.71
CA LEU A 254 3.10 -7.00 14.88
C LEU A 254 4.27 -6.44 15.70
N GLU A 255 5.16 -7.31 16.17
CA GLU A 255 6.35 -6.89 16.92
C GLU A 255 7.21 -5.94 16.07
N ALA A 256 7.43 -6.30 14.79
CA ALA A 256 8.24 -5.48 13.90
C ALA A 256 7.67 -4.09 13.63
N SER A 257 6.35 -3.99 13.39
CA SER A 257 5.68 -2.71 13.22
C SER A 257 5.74 -1.87 14.49
N GLN A 258 5.58 -2.51 15.67
CA GLN A 258 5.68 -1.82 16.94
C GLN A 258 7.09 -1.27 17.19
N GLU A 259 8.13 -2.06 16.93
CA GLU A 259 9.53 -1.61 17.06
C GLU A 259 9.83 -0.43 16.12
N PHE A 260 9.28 -0.44 14.91
CA PHE A 260 9.37 0.70 14.00
C PHE A 260 8.66 1.94 14.54
N VAL A 261 7.44 1.79 15.07
CA VAL A 261 6.68 2.87 15.70
C VAL A 261 7.43 3.47 16.87
N ASP A 262 7.96 2.61 17.75
CA ASP A 262 8.67 3.03 18.95
C ASP A 262 9.95 3.78 18.56
N LYS A 263 10.68 3.26 17.57
CA LYS A 263 11.85 3.93 17.02
C LYS A 263 11.47 5.26 16.35
N TYR A 264 10.36 5.33 15.63
CA TYR A 264 9.87 6.58 15.06
C TYR A 264 9.60 7.62 16.14
N LYS A 265 8.86 7.25 17.19
CA LYS A 265 8.54 8.12 18.33
C LYS A 265 9.79 8.58 19.07
N GLU A 266 10.77 7.69 19.26
CA GLU A 266 12.07 8.04 19.86
C GLU A 266 12.81 9.11 19.05
N ARG A 267 12.83 8.98 17.72
CA ARG A 267 13.60 9.87 16.83
C ARG A 267 12.91 11.20 16.56
N PHE A 268 11.59 11.19 16.42
CA PHE A 268 10.83 12.29 15.83
C PHE A 268 9.65 12.78 16.67
N GLY A 269 9.37 12.12 17.79
CA GLY A 269 8.15 12.34 18.57
C GLY A 269 6.93 11.67 17.94
N GLN A 270 5.77 11.91 18.55
CA GLN A 270 4.50 11.34 18.13
C GLN A 270 3.73 12.20 17.12
N ASP A 271 4.16 13.45 16.92
CA ASP A 271 3.47 14.39 16.05
C ASP A 271 3.53 13.90 14.59
N GLY A 272 2.35 13.73 13.99
CA GLY A 272 2.22 13.22 12.62
C GLY A 272 2.26 11.69 12.49
N LEU A 273 2.41 10.93 13.57
CA LEU A 273 2.23 9.48 13.56
C LEU A 273 0.83 9.12 14.09
N SER A 274 0.16 8.19 13.42
CA SER A 274 -1.07 7.57 13.88
C SER A 274 -0.97 6.06 13.74
N GLU A 275 -1.66 5.33 14.61
CA GLU A 275 -1.65 3.88 14.66
C GLU A 275 -3.09 3.36 14.71
N VAL A 276 -3.36 2.30 13.96
CA VAL A 276 -4.66 1.61 13.93
C VAL A 276 -4.42 0.12 13.94
N SER A 277 -5.17 -0.62 14.77
CA SER A 277 -5.22 -2.08 14.73
C SER A 277 -6.61 -2.52 14.28
N LEU A 278 -6.67 -3.26 13.18
CA LEU A 278 -7.91 -3.75 12.58
C LEU A 278 -8.34 -5.07 13.23
N GLU A 279 -9.47 -5.02 13.92
CA GLU A 279 -10.07 -6.15 14.63
C GLU A 279 -10.58 -7.21 13.64
N GLY A 280 -10.26 -8.49 13.89
CA GLY A 280 -10.72 -9.62 13.09
C GLY A 280 -10.11 -9.76 11.69
N HIS A 281 -9.18 -8.88 11.30
CA HIS A 281 -8.45 -8.98 10.04
C HIS A 281 -7.15 -9.78 10.20
N ASN A 282 -6.73 -10.45 9.12
CA ASN A 282 -5.39 -11.03 8.97
C ASN A 282 -4.57 -10.24 7.95
N HIS A 283 -3.34 -10.69 7.70
CA HIS A 283 -2.36 -10.04 6.82
C HIS A 283 -2.88 -9.65 5.42
N PHE A 284 -3.81 -10.43 4.87
CA PHE A 284 -4.30 -10.25 3.50
C PHE A 284 -5.70 -9.63 3.46
N SER A 285 -6.55 -9.96 4.43
CA SER A 285 -7.96 -9.56 4.41
C SER A 285 -8.15 -8.05 4.48
N THR A 286 -7.21 -7.31 5.10
CA THR A 286 -7.24 -5.84 5.20
C THR A 286 -7.46 -5.17 3.85
N THR A 287 -6.72 -5.61 2.81
CA THR A 287 -6.79 -5.00 1.47
C THR A 287 -7.76 -5.72 0.54
N LEU A 288 -7.94 -7.03 0.70
CA LEU A 288 -8.87 -7.82 -0.11
C LEU A 288 -10.34 -7.51 0.22
N ALA A 289 -10.64 -7.06 1.43
CA ALA A 289 -12.00 -6.74 1.83
C ALA A 289 -12.58 -5.49 1.18
N LEU A 290 -11.73 -4.55 0.72
CA LEU A 290 -12.19 -3.31 0.09
C LEU A 290 -12.98 -3.61 -1.20
N GLY A 291 -14.14 -2.98 -1.36
CA GLY A 291 -15.01 -3.20 -2.53
C GLY A 291 -15.82 -4.50 -2.47
N THR A 292 -15.87 -5.17 -1.32
CA THR A 292 -16.75 -6.32 -1.09
C THR A 292 -18.17 -5.91 -0.70
N GLY A 293 -18.37 -4.66 -0.27
CA GLY A 293 -19.66 -4.14 0.22
C GLY A 293 -20.06 -4.68 1.59
N ILE A 294 -19.14 -5.36 2.29
CA ILE A 294 -19.35 -5.84 3.65
C ILE A 294 -18.73 -4.81 4.60
N GLU A 295 -19.55 -3.87 5.08
CA GLU A 295 -19.13 -2.70 5.87
C GLU A 295 -18.12 -3.03 6.98
N ARG A 296 -18.42 -4.03 7.82
CA ARG A 296 -17.52 -4.48 8.90
C ARG A 296 -16.12 -4.87 8.40
N GLU A 297 -16.02 -5.45 7.21
CA GLU A 297 -14.74 -5.90 6.64
C GLU A 297 -14.02 -4.78 5.88
N GLU A 298 -14.71 -3.71 5.49
CA GLU A 298 -14.11 -2.56 4.83
C GLU A 298 -13.51 -1.55 5.82
N SER A 299 -13.32 -1.97 7.09
CA SER A 299 -12.78 -1.17 8.20
C SER A 299 -11.44 -0.48 7.89
N LEU A 300 -10.56 -1.10 7.09
CA LEU A 300 -9.35 -0.43 6.61
C LEU A 300 -9.68 0.88 5.88
N GLY A 301 -10.68 0.85 5.00
CA GLY A 301 -11.08 2.01 4.21
C GLY A 301 -11.65 3.11 5.09
N GLU A 302 -12.51 2.75 6.05
CA GLU A 302 -13.08 3.70 7.01
C GLU A 302 -12.01 4.43 7.83
N GLU A 303 -11.10 3.68 8.46
CA GLU A 303 -10.02 4.26 9.28
C GLU A 303 -9.08 5.12 8.44
N VAL A 304 -8.82 4.71 7.20
CA VAL A 304 -8.02 5.50 6.25
C VAL A 304 -8.74 6.80 5.87
N PHE A 305 -10.02 6.77 5.52
CA PHE A 305 -10.77 7.99 5.19
C PHE A 305 -10.85 8.95 6.37
N LYS A 306 -11.07 8.43 7.58
CA LYS A 306 -11.05 9.22 8.82
C LYS A 306 -9.68 9.87 9.04
N TRP A 307 -8.60 9.11 8.89
CA TRP A 307 -7.24 9.64 9.02
C TRP A 307 -6.91 10.71 7.95
N MET A 308 -7.41 10.53 6.73
CA MET A 308 -7.30 11.53 5.66
C MET A 308 -8.18 12.78 5.88
N GLY A 309 -9.02 12.80 6.92
CA GLY A 309 -10.01 13.86 7.18
C GLY A 309 -11.08 13.94 6.09
N GLN A 310 -11.43 12.80 5.50
CA GLN A 310 -12.44 12.69 4.45
C GLN A 310 -13.83 12.34 4.98
N ILE A 311 -13.94 11.87 6.22
CA ILE A 311 -15.16 11.61 6.98
C ILE A 311 -14.97 12.03 8.43
#